data_AF-A0A352UF59-F1
#
_entry.id   AF-A0A352UF59-F1
#
_cell.length_a   1.000
_cell.length_b   1.000
_cell.length_c   1.000
_cell.angle_alpha   90.00
_cell.angle_beta   90.00
_cell.angle_gamma   90.00
#
_symmetry.space_group_name_H-M   'P 1'
#
loop_
_entity.id
_entity.type
_entity.pdbx_description
1 polymer ?
#
loop_
_entity_poly.entity_id
_entity_poly.type
_entity_poly.pdbx_seq_one_letter_code
_entity_poly.pdbx_strand_id
1 'polypeptide(L)'
;SKIIVFCPSNPYLSVAPILEVTGIRERIAGFPGKRIAVSPIIGGAAIKGPAAKLMAEFGVEPSCVDVAKQYIGLCDAFVIDNIDADRANEIDSLGMDVLVCNTIMTSKEDKMALARKVLDFALR
;
A
#
# COMPACT_ATOMS: atom_id res chain seq x y z
N SER A 1 -19.47 -2.73 2.22
CA SER A 1 -18.38 -3.26 1.37
C SER A 1 -17.73 -4.43 2.09
N LYS A 2 -17.12 -5.38 1.36
CA LYS A 2 -16.37 -6.51 1.95
C LYS A 2 -14.87 -6.22 2.11
N ILE A 3 -14.38 -5.17 1.45
CA ILE A 3 -12.95 -4.84 1.35
C ILE A 3 -12.78 -3.31 1.40
N ILE A 4 -11.70 -2.85 2.02
CA ILE A 4 -11.15 -1.49 1.86
C ILE A 4 -9.82 -1.62 1.10
N VAL A 5 -9.65 -0.82 0.05
CA VAL A 5 -8.43 -0.79 -0.76
C VAL A 5 -7.80 0.60 -0.65
N PHE A 6 -6.56 0.65 -0.17
CA PHE A 6 -5.72 1.84 -0.29
C PHE A 6 -4.96 1.76 -1.61
N CYS A 7 -5.36 2.59 -2.57
CA CYS A 7 -4.69 2.72 -3.86
C CYS A 7 -3.23 3.19 -3.70
N PRO A 8 -2.35 2.97 -4.69
CA PRO A 8 -0.94 3.39 -4.67
C PRO A 8 -0.81 4.91 -4.86
N SER A 9 -1.28 5.65 -3.85
CA SER A 9 -1.26 7.10 -3.73
C SER A 9 -0.16 7.55 -2.77
N ASN A 10 0.18 8.83 -2.79
CA ASN A 10 1.18 9.38 -1.86
C ASN A 10 0.69 9.21 -0.41
N PRO A 11 1.46 8.51 0.46
CA PRO A 11 0.99 8.21 1.80
C PRO A 11 0.93 9.46 2.69
N TYR A 12 1.78 10.47 2.44
CA TYR A 12 1.85 11.70 3.22
C TYR A 12 0.93 12.81 2.72
N LEU A 13 0.82 12.99 1.40
CA LEU A 13 0.07 14.11 0.81
C LEU A 13 -1.36 13.75 0.42
N SER A 14 -1.68 12.46 0.30
CA SER A 14 -3.01 12.01 -0.16
C SER A 14 -3.71 11.15 0.87
N VAL A 15 -3.06 10.11 1.38
CA VAL A 15 -3.71 9.18 2.31
C VAL A 15 -3.73 9.74 3.74
N ALA A 16 -2.62 10.27 4.25
CA ALA A 16 -2.56 10.82 5.60
C ALA A 16 -3.64 11.90 5.85
N PRO A 17 -3.86 12.90 4.98
CA PRO A 17 -4.94 13.88 5.21
C PRO A 17 -6.34 13.24 5.35
N ILE A 18 -6.61 12.12 4.67
CA ILE A 18 -7.87 11.37 4.83
C ILE A 18 -7.93 10.70 6.19
N LEU A 19 -6.81 10.11 6.63
CA LEU A 19 -6.71 9.43 7.93
C LEU A 19 -6.75 10.41 9.12
N GLU A 20 -6.34 11.67 8.94
CA GLU A 20 -6.41 12.70 9.98
C GLU A 20 -7.82 13.28 10.17
N VAL A 21 -8.78 12.96 9.29
CA VAL A 21 -10.18 13.32 9.53
C VAL A 21 -10.72 12.53 10.72
N THR A 22 -11.26 13.25 11.71
CA THR A 22 -11.76 12.68 12.97
C THR A 22 -12.68 11.48 12.74
N GLY A 23 -12.36 10.35 13.36
CA GLY A 23 -13.17 9.13 13.30
C GLY A 23 -12.86 8.22 12.11
N ILE A 24 -12.05 8.63 11.13
CA ILE A 24 -11.77 7.81 9.95
C ILE A 24 -10.88 6.62 10.29
N ARG A 25 -9.79 6.83 11.05
CA ARG A 25 -8.90 5.75 11.48
C ARG A 25 -9.65 4.69 12.28
N GLU A 26 -10.51 5.10 13.21
CA GLU A 26 -11.30 4.19 14.04
C GLU A 26 -12.30 3.39 13.20
N ARG A 27 -12.94 4.03 12.21
CA ARG A 27 -13.86 3.34 11.28
C ARG A 27 -13.14 2.33 10.40
N ILE A 28 -11.94 2.63 9.93
CA ILE A 28 -11.11 1.70 9.16
C ILE A 28 -10.63 0.55 10.07
N ALA A 29 -10.18 0.86 11.28
CA ALA A 29 -9.71 -0.14 12.24
C ALA A 29 -10.82 -1.11 12.65
N GLY A 30 -12.06 -0.62 12.81
CA GLY A 30 -13.25 -1.41 13.12
C GLY A 30 -13.95 -2.03 11.91
N PHE A 31 -13.42 -1.87 10.69
CA PHE A 31 -14.03 -2.45 9.49
C PHE A 31 -13.96 -3.99 9.55
N PRO A 32 -15.10 -4.71 9.44
CA PRO A 32 -15.12 -6.16 9.63
C PRO A 32 -14.61 -6.96 8.41
N GLY A 33 -14.30 -6.29 7.31
CA GLY A 33 -13.77 -6.92 6.10
C GLY A 33 -12.25 -6.77 5.97
N LYS A 34 -11.69 -7.26 4.86
CA LYS A 34 -10.24 -7.19 4.61
C LYS A 34 -9.81 -5.78 4.20
N ARG A 35 -8.67 -5.32 4.70
CA ARG A 35 -8.03 -4.05 4.32
C ARG A 35 -6.71 -4.35 3.64
N ILE A 36 -6.53 -3.80 2.44
CA ILE A 36 -5.35 -4.04 1.62
C ILE A 36 -4.82 -2.73 1.06
N ALA A 37 -3.50 -2.55 1.10
CA ALA A 37 -2.83 -1.40 0.51
C ALA A 37 -1.90 -1.81 -0.62
N VAL A 38 -1.73 -0.94 -1.62
CA VAL A 38 -0.77 -1.11 -2.70
C VAL A 38 0.33 -0.06 -2.54
N SER A 39 1.59 -0.50 -2.56
CA SER A 39 2.73 0.40 -2.46
C SER A 39 2.75 1.40 -3.63
N PRO A 40 2.97 2.71 -3.38
CA PRO A 40 3.29 3.69 -4.41
C PRO A 40 4.79 3.76 -4.73
N ILE A 41 5.61 3.01 -4.00
CA ILE A 41 7.07 2.94 -4.13
C ILE A 41 7.46 1.61 -4.73
N ILE A 42 8.37 1.66 -5.71
CA ILE A 42 8.97 0.52 -6.40
C ILE A 42 10.48 0.75 -6.48
N GLY A 43 11.28 -0.15 -5.92
CA GLY A 43 12.75 -0.14 -6.06
C GLY A 43 13.41 1.18 -5.65
N GLY A 44 12.92 1.83 -4.59
CA GLY A 44 13.45 3.12 -4.13
C GLY A 44 12.77 4.36 -4.73
N ALA A 45 11.88 4.19 -5.72
CA ALA A 45 11.30 5.29 -6.48
C ALA A 45 9.77 5.32 -6.39
N ALA A 46 9.18 6.51 -6.40
CA ALA A 46 7.73 6.65 -6.49
C ALA A 46 7.24 6.48 -7.93
N ILE A 47 6.14 5.73 -8.13
CA ILE A 47 5.51 5.59 -9.46
C ILE A 47 5.10 6.95 -10.00
N LYS A 48 4.51 7.80 -9.13
CA LYS A 48 4.10 9.16 -9.45
C LYS A 48 4.26 10.09 -8.24
N GLY A 49 4.57 11.35 -8.55
CA GLY A 49 4.61 12.41 -7.55
C GLY A 49 5.81 12.32 -6.60
N PRO A 50 5.84 13.18 -5.57
CA PRO A 50 7.06 13.43 -4.78
C PRO A 50 7.23 12.46 -3.60
N ALA A 51 6.54 11.31 -3.54
CA ALA A 51 6.51 10.47 -2.34
C ALA A 51 7.92 10.03 -1.88
N ALA A 52 8.73 9.47 -2.78
CA ALA A 52 10.11 9.06 -2.48
C ALA A 52 10.99 10.25 -2.05
N LYS A 53 10.81 11.42 -2.68
CA LYS A 53 11.53 12.65 -2.32
C LYS A 53 11.18 13.09 -0.90
N LEU A 54 9.89 13.12 -0.54
CA LEU A 54 9.45 13.48 0.81
C LEU A 54 9.97 12.50 1.86
N MET A 55 9.98 11.19 1.57
CA MET A 55 10.57 10.19 2.45
C MET A 55 12.04 10.50 2.73
N ALA A 56 12.81 10.77 1.68
CA ALA A 56 14.21 11.15 1.82
C ALA A 56 14.40 12.46 2.62
N GLU A 57 13.57 13.48 2.38
CA GLU A 57 13.58 14.74 3.13
C GLU A 57 13.21 14.55 4.61
N PHE A 58 12.39 13.55 4.94
CA PHE A 58 12.07 13.14 6.31
C PHE A 58 13.12 12.20 6.93
N GLY A 59 14.21 11.89 6.20
CA GLY A 59 15.26 10.99 6.68
C GLY A 59 14.85 9.52 6.73
N VAL A 60 13.82 9.14 5.96
CA VAL A 60 13.32 7.77 5.85
C VAL A 60 13.75 7.18 4.52
N GLU A 61 14.10 5.89 4.50
CA GLU A 61 14.40 5.18 3.25
C GLU A 61 13.13 5.16 2.36
N PRO A 62 13.22 5.56 1.08
CA PRO A 62 12.07 5.54 0.19
C PRO A 62 11.77 4.10 -0.26
N SER A 63 11.28 3.26 0.65
CA SER A 63 11.03 1.83 0.44
C SER A 63 9.55 1.47 0.57
N CYS A 64 9.13 0.37 -0.07
CA CYS A 64 7.79 -0.19 0.14
C CYS A 64 7.58 -0.64 1.60
N VAL A 65 8.65 -1.03 2.30
CA VAL A 65 8.64 -1.41 3.72
C VAL A 65 8.30 -0.21 4.61
N ASP A 66 8.93 0.95 4.39
CA ASP A 66 8.63 2.16 5.17
C ASP A 66 7.25 2.72 4.89
N VAL A 67 6.74 2.55 3.67
CA VAL A 67 5.33 2.83 3.40
C VAL A 67 4.45 1.86 4.20
N ALA A 68 4.74 0.56 4.18
CA ALA A 68 3.95 -0.45 4.91
C ALA A 68 3.86 -0.17 6.41
N LYS A 69 4.94 0.35 7.03
CA LYS A 69 4.93 0.77 8.46
C LYS A 69 3.84 1.79 8.78
N GLN A 70 3.46 2.66 7.84
CA GLN A 70 2.37 3.63 8.05
C GLN A 70 0.98 3.00 8.10
N TYR A 71 0.85 1.76 7.62
CA TYR A 71 -0.41 1.02 7.55
C TYR A 71 -0.53 -0.06 8.62
N ILE A 72 0.40 -0.16 9.57
CA ILE A 72 0.31 -1.08 10.71
C ILE A 72 -1.00 -0.81 11.47
N GLY A 73 -1.80 -1.86 11.68
CA GLY A 73 -3.12 -1.77 12.31
C GLY A 73 -4.23 -1.18 11.44
N LEU A 74 -3.90 -0.70 10.23
CA LEU A 74 -4.87 -0.20 9.23
C LEU A 74 -5.03 -1.14 8.03
N CYS A 75 -4.06 -2.00 7.76
CA CYS A 75 -4.09 -2.99 6.69
C CYS A 75 -3.81 -4.39 7.22
N ASP A 76 -4.48 -5.38 6.63
CA ASP A 76 -4.28 -6.81 6.87
C ASP A 76 -3.37 -7.43 5.80
N ALA A 77 -3.24 -6.75 4.66
CA ALA A 77 -2.46 -7.19 3.51
C ALA A 77 -1.79 -6.00 2.81
N PHE A 78 -0.66 -6.25 2.18
CA PHE A 78 0.13 -5.23 1.48
C PHE A 78 0.63 -5.76 0.13
N VAL A 79 0.50 -4.95 -0.92
CA VAL A 79 0.88 -5.31 -2.29
C VAL A 79 2.13 -4.55 -2.68
N ILE A 80 3.15 -5.26 -3.14
CA ILE A 80 4.42 -4.71 -3.60
C ILE A 80 4.73 -5.19 -5.02
N ASP A 81 5.61 -4.46 -5.69
CA ASP A 81 6.04 -4.79 -7.04
C ASP A 81 6.98 -6.01 -7.06
N ASN A 82 7.09 -6.68 -8.21
CA ASN A 82 8.06 -7.76 -8.40
C ASN A 82 9.51 -7.30 -8.17
N ILE A 83 9.81 -6.01 -8.41
CA ILE A 83 11.12 -5.43 -8.15
C ILE A 83 11.50 -5.49 -6.66
N ASP A 84 10.52 -5.40 -5.76
CA ASP A 84 10.73 -5.39 -4.30
C ASP A 84 10.44 -6.77 -3.67
N ALA A 85 10.41 -7.86 -4.46
CA ALA A 85 10.01 -9.18 -3.98
C ALA A 85 10.87 -9.70 -2.81
N ASP A 86 12.14 -9.29 -2.76
CA ASP A 86 13.09 -9.60 -1.68
C ASP A 86 12.72 -8.93 -0.34
N ARG A 87 11.96 -7.83 -0.37
CA ARG A 87 11.46 -7.10 0.81
C ARG A 87 10.20 -7.71 1.42
N ALA A 88 9.60 -8.72 0.79
CA ALA A 88 8.32 -9.30 1.23
C ALA A 88 8.36 -9.80 2.68
N ASN A 89 9.43 -10.50 3.09
CA ASN A 89 9.55 -11.05 4.45
C ASN A 89 9.60 -9.95 5.54
N GLU A 90 10.16 -8.78 5.22
CA GLU A 90 10.19 -7.65 6.15
C GLU A 90 8.78 -7.12 6.41
N ILE A 91 7.94 -7.05 5.37
CA ILE A 91 6.55 -6.58 5.47
C ILE A 91 5.67 -7.63 6.16
N ASP A 92 5.88 -8.91 5.86
CA ASP A 92 5.22 -10.02 6.56
C ASP A 92 5.48 -9.97 8.07
N SER A 93 6.74 -9.67 8.46
CA SER A 93 7.13 -9.48 9.86
C SER A 93 6.46 -8.29 10.55
N LEU A 94 5.83 -7.37 9.81
CA LEU A 94 4.97 -6.30 10.36
C LEU A 94 3.52 -6.77 10.62
N GLY A 95 3.20 -8.04 10.35
CA GLY A 95 1.88 -8.63 10.55
C GLY A 95 0.92 -8.44 9.38
N MET A 96 1.43 -8.24 8.16
CA MET A 96 0.62 -8.06 6.94
C MET A 96 0.90 -9.18 5.94
N ASP A 97 -0.16 -9.80 5.40
CA ASP A 97 -0.01 -10.73 4.27
C ASP A 97 0.55 -9.99 3.05
N VAL A 98 1.56 -10.55 2.39
CA VAL A 98 2.20 -9.87 1.24
C VAL A 98 1.79 -10.48 -0.09
N LEU A 99 1.36 -9.63 -1.03
CA LEU A 99 1.17 -9.98 -2.43
C LEU A 99 2.24 -9.30 -3.29
N VAL A 100 3.07 -10.12 -3.94
CA VAL A 100 4.04 -9.63 -4.93
C VAL A 100 3.45 -9.78 -6.34
N CYS A 101 3.32 -8.67 -7.07
CA CYS A 101 2.89 -8.70 -8.47
C CYS A 101 3.27 -7.41 -9.22
N ASN A 102 2.99 -7.32 -10.54
CA ASN A 102 3.18 -6.06 -11.26
C ASN A 102 2.20 -4.99 -10.78
N THR A 103 2.72 -3.88 -10.28
CA THR A 103 1.94 -2.73 -9.77
C THR A 103 1.98 -1.51 -10.71
N ILE A 104 2.82 -1.55 -11.75
CA ILE A 104 2.90 -0.49 -12.75
C ILE A 104 1.68 -0.55 -13.68
N MET A 105 0.95 0.58 -13.76
CA MET A 105 -0.29 0.71 -14.52
C MET A 105 -0.15 1.72 -15.66
N THR A 106 0.31 1.27 -16.82
CA THR A 106 0.46 2.12 -18.03
C THR A 106 -0.76 2.09 -18.94
N SER A 107 -1.56 1.02 -18.87
CA SER A 107 -2.77 0.80 -19.67
C SER A 107 -4.01 0.60 -18.81
N LYS A 108 -5.19 0.50 -19.44
CA LYS A 108 -6.44 0.13 -18.72
C LYS A 108 -6.38 -1.34 -18.31
N GLU A 109 -5.77 -2.17 -19.14
CA GLU A 109 -5.56 -3.59 -18.96
C GLU A 109 -4.71 -3.84 -17.72
N ASP A 110 -3.62 -3.09 -17.53
CA ASP A 110 -2.77 -3.16 -16.34
C ASP A 110 -3.55 -2.85 -15.06
N LYS A 111 -4.36 -1.77 -15.10
CA LYS A 111 -5.22 -1.37 -13.97
C LYS A 111 -6.20 -2.48 -13.60
N MET A 112 -6.83 -3.09 -14.61
CA MET A 112 -7.77 -4.19 -14.40
C MET A 112 -7.08 -5.47 -13.91
N ALA A 113 -5.87 -5.75 -14.38
CA ALA A 113 -5.07 -6.89 -13.94
C ALA A 113 -4.66 -6.74 -12.47
N LEU A 114 -4.15 -5.57 -12.07
CA LEU A 114 -3.80 -5.29 -10.68
C LEU A 114 -5.05 -5.35 -9.78
N ALA A 115 -6.15 -4.72 -10.19
CA ALA A 115 -7.40 -4.74 -9.43
C ALA A 115 -7.92 -6.17 -9.18
N ARG A 116 -7.85 -7.06 -10.17
CA ARG A 116 -8.22 -8.47 -10.00
C ARG A 116 -7.32 -9.17 -8.99
N LYS A 117 -6.00 -9.03 -9.12
CA LYS A 117 -5.04 -9.62 -8.17
C LYS A 117 -5.28 -9.16 -6.73
N VAL A 118 -5.54 -7.86 -6.53
CA VAL A 118 -5.87 -7.28 -5.22
C VAL A 118 -7.15 -7.90 -4.66
N LEU A 119 -8.20 -8.00 -5.48
CA LEU A 119 -9.49 -8.59 -5.07
C LEU A 119 -9.37 -10.07 -4.75
N ASP A 120 -8.72 -10.85 -5.62
CA ASP A 120 -8.53 -12.29 -5.45
C ASP A 120 -7.73 -12.58 -4.17
N PHE A 121 -6.68 -11.79 -3.90
CA PHE A 121 -5.87 -11.94 -2.70
C PHE A 121 -6.62 -11.52 -1.43
N ALA A 122 -7.43 -10.47 -1.49
CA ALA A 122 -8.17 -9.98 -0.33
C ALA A 122 -9.40 -10.84 0.02
N LEU A 123 -9.92 -11.62 -0.93
CA LEU A 123 -11.10 -12.47 -0.77
C LEU A 123 -10.78 -13.96 -0.56
N ARG A 124 -9.49 -14.32 -0.45
CA ARG A 124 -9.04 -15.68 -0.16
C ARG A 124 -9.47 -16.18 1.22
#